data_AF-A0A3R9R0K6-F1
#
_entry.id   AF-A0A3R9R0K6-F1
#
_cell.length_a   1.000
_cell.length_b   1.000
_cell.length_c   1.000
_cell.angle_alpha   90.00
_cell.angle_beta   90.00
_cell.angle_gamma   90.00
#
_symmetry.space_group_name_H-M   'P 1'
#
loop_
_entity.id
_entity.type
_entity.pdbx_description
1 polymer ?
#
loop_
_entity_poly.entity_id
_entity_poly.type
_entity_poly.pdbx_seq_one_letter_code
_entity_poly.pdbx_strand_id
1 'polypeptide(L)'
;MVNKLTLVIKNIDKKVVREFKAEAIRRGLTLSKAFEEAARIWLEFKDKAIVSEQDLNNLVYESMEEELRKNRGKYAVIAKGKLLGIFETIEDVSLALRSANVRNAIVVKIGHDDVLVEGPEWLGGSIELGSA
;
A
#
# COMPACT_ATOMS: atom_id res chain seq x y z
N MET A 1 -12.43 39.41 -4.47
CA MET A 1 -12.04 39.20 -3.05
C MET A 1 -11.20 37.93 -2.98
N VAL A 2 -9.97 38.01 -2.48
CA VAL A 2 -9.18 36.79 -2.20
C VAL A 2 -9.67 36.23 -0.86
N ASN A 3 -10.22 35.02 -0.86
CA ASN A 3 -10.67 34.37 0.37
C ASN A 3 -9.44 34.01 1.22
N LYS A 4 -9.29 34.63 2.40
CA LYS A 4 -8.14 34.42 3.28
C LYS A 4 -8.55 33.45 4.40
N LEU A 5 -7.82 32.34 4.50
CA LEU A 5 -7.98 31.34 5.56
C LEU A 5 -6.77 31.39 6.49
N THR A 6 -7.00 31.33 7.80
CA THR A 6 -5.93 31.12 8.79
C THR A 6 -5.84 29.64 9.12
N LEU A 7 -4.65 29.06 8.98
CA LEU A 7 -4.37 27.66 9.28
C LEU A 7 -3.39 27.58 10.46
N VAL A 8 -3.72 26.77 11.47
CA VAL A 8 -2.85 26.46 12.60
C VAL A 8 -2.54 24.97 12.57
N ILE A 9 -1.26 24.62 12.43
CA ILE A 9 -0.80 23.23 12.39
C ILE A 9 -0.10 22.91 13.71
N LYS A 10 -0.57 21.88 14.41
CA LYS A 10 0.04 21.37 15.65
C LYS A 10 0.83 20.10 15.36
N ASN A 11 1.74 19.75 16.27
CA ASN A 11 2.51 18.51 16.24
C ASN A 11 3.35 18.30 14.96
N ILE A 12 3.99 19.37 14.48
CA ILE A 12 4.94 19.31 13.36
C ILE A 12 6.37 19.43 13.89
N ASP A 13 7.30 18.69 13.28
CA ASP A 13 8.71 18.80 13.60
C ASP A 13 9.21 20.22 13.31
N LYS A 14 9.78 20.85 14.35
CA LYS A 14 10.35 22.21 14.27
C LYS A 14 11.47 22.31 13.24
N LYS A 15 12.27 21.24 13.05
CA LYS A 15 13.37 21.23 12.08
C LYS A 15 12.82 21.31 10.66
N VAL A 16 11.78 20.54 10.35
CA VAL A 16 11.11 20.54 9.04
C VAL A 16 10.55 21.92 8.71
N VAL A 17 9.84 22.56 9.66
CA VAL A 17 9.30 23.91 9.47
C VAL A 17 10.41 24.93 9.21
N ARG A 18 11.54 24.82 9.91
CA ARG A 18 12.67 25.74 9.75
C ARG A 18 13.31 25.61 8.37
N GLU A 19 13.55 24.39 7.92
CA GLU A 19 14.12 24.11 6.60
C GLU A 19 13.18 24.56 5.48
N PHE A 20 11.89 24.27 5.61
CA PHE A 20 10.87 24.70 4.67
C PHE A 20 10.79 26.24 4.55
N LYS A 21 10.82 26.95 5.68
CA LYS A 21 10.87 28.42 5.69
C LYS A 21 12.14 28.95 5.01
N ALA A 22 13.30 28.36 5.31
CA ALA A 22 14.57 28.78 4.72
C ALA A 22 14.54 28.61 3.19
N GLU A 23 14.01 27.48 2.72
CA GLU A 23 13.88 27.19 1.30
C GLU A 23 12.89 28.11 0.59
N ALA A 24 11.75 28.44 1.22
CA ALA A 24 10.81 29.42 0.69
C ALA A 24 11.47 30.79 0.49
N ILE A 25 12.25 31.25 1.48
CA ILE A 25 12.98 32.53 1.40
C ILE A 25 14.03 32.48 0.28
N ARG A 26 14.80 31.39 0.16
CA ARG A 26 15.79 31.23 -0.92
C ARG A 26 15.16 31.31 -2.31
N ARG A 27 13.92 30.86 -2.45
CA ARG A 27 13.15 30.90 -3.70
C ARG A 27 12.38 32.21 -3.91
N GLY A 28 12.51 33.17 -3.00
CA GLY A 28 11.78 34.45 -3.07
C GLY A 28 10.27 34.30 -2.84
N LEU A 29 9.83 33.22 -2.20
CA LEU A 29 8.42 32.93 -1.95
C LEU A 29 8.02 33.31 -0.53
N THR A 30 6.77 33.74 -0.34
CA THR A 30 6.17 33.81 0.99
C THR A 30 5.92 32.39 1.52
N LEU A 31 5.91 32.22 2.84
CA LEU A 31 5.62 30.93 3.45
C LEU A 31 4.24 30.38 3.04
N SER A 32 3.25 31.27 2.91
CA SER A 32 1.91 30.90 2.44
C SER A 32 1.94 30.38 1.01
N LYS A 33 2.71 31.00 0.11
CA LYS A 33 2.81 30.58 -1.28
C LYS A 33 3.55 29.25 -1.42
N ALA A 34 4.67 29.10 -0.72
CA ALA A 34 5.41 27.84 -0.68
C ALA A 34 4.55 26.69 -0.12
N PHE A 35 3.78 26.95 0.95
CA PHE A 35 2.84 25.97 1.51
C PHE A 35 1.73 25.61 0.50
N GLU A 36 1.15 26.60 -0.18
CA GLU A 36 0.14 26.37 -1.21
C GLU A 36 0.67 25.49 -2.34
N GLU A 37 1.89 25.75 -2.82
CA GLU A 37 2.55 24.92 -3.85
C GLU A 37 2.82 23.50 -3.35
N ALA A 38 3.35 23.35 -2.14
CA ALA A 38 3.59 22.03 -1.54
C ALA A 38 2.29 21.24 -1.35
N ALA A 39 1.20 21.90 -0.94
CA ALA A 39 -0.11 21.29 -0.80
C ALA A 39 -0.70 20.90 -2.17
N ARG A 40 -0.55 21.72 -3.21
CA ARG A 40 -0.96 21.39 -4.58
C ARG A 40 -0.22 20.17 -5.09
N ILE A 41 1.11 20.15 -4.93
CA ILE A 41 1.94 18.98 -5.26
C ILE A 41 1.43 17.76 -4.50
N TRP A 42 1.29 17.84 -3.18
CA TRP A 42 0.80 16.73 -2.36
C TRP A 42 -0.56 16.18 -2.84
N LEU A 43 -1.47 17.05 -3.28
CA LEU A 43 -2.77 16.68 -3.82
C LEU A 43 -2.71 16.14 -5.25
N GLU A 44 -1.85 16.69 -6.13
CA GLU A 44 -1.60 16.16 -7.48
C GLU A 44 -0.94 14.78 -7.44
N PHE A 45 -0.13 14.56 -6.41
CA PHE A 45 0.42 13.26 -6.08
C PHE A 45 -0.56 12.40 -5.28
N LYS A 46 -1.75 12.83 -4.87
CA LYS A 46 -2.71 11.93 -4.18
C LYS A 46 -3.17 10.78 -5.09
N ASP A 47 -3.33 11.05 -6.39
CA ASP A 47 -3.69 10.04 -7.40
C ASP A 47 -2.46 9.40 -8.05
N LYS A 48 -1.26 9.93 -7.82
CA LYS A 48 0.04 9.43 -8.34
C LYS A 48 0.99 8.92 -7.25
N ALA A 49 0.58 8.95 -5.98
CA ALA A 49 1.34 8.52 -4.83
C ALA A 49 1.35 7.02 -4.89
N ILE A 50 2.36 6.48 -5.57
CA ILE A 50 2.90 5.13 -5.44
C ILE A 50 1.83 4.19 -4.88
N VAL A 51 0.84 3.83 -5.69
CA VAL A 51 0.07 2.63 -5.39
C VAL A 51 1.14 1.57 -5.42
N SER A 52 1.56 1.10 -4.24
CA SER A 52 2.60 0.10 -4.18
C SER A 52 2.10 -1.09 -5.01
N GLU A 53 3.01 -1.89 -5.55
CA GLU A 53 2.58 -3.12 -6.25
C GLU A 53 1.68 -3.97 -5.33
N GLN A 54 1.88 -3.87 -4.01
CA GLN A 54 1.01 -4.46 -2.99
C GLN A 54 -0.39 -3.83 -2.96
N ASP A 55 -0.51 -2.50 -2.97
CA ASP A 55 -1.81 -1.82 -3.01
C ASP A 55 -2.58 -2.13 -4.30
N LEU A 56 -1.89 -2.19 -5.45
CA LEU A 56 -2.50 -2.60 -6.72
C LEU A 56 -2.96 -4.06 -6.68
N ASN A 57 -2.16 -4.94 -6.12
CA ASN A 57 -2.52 -6.35 -5.99
C ASN A 57 -3.71 -6.53 -5.02
N ASN A 58 -3.74 -5.78 -3.92
CA ASN A 58 -4.83 -5.81 -2.93
C ASN A 58 -6.14 -5.34 -3.55
N LEU A 59 -6.13 -4.22 -4.30
CA LEU A 59 -7.31 -3.72 -5.00
C LEU A 59 -7.89 -4.75 -5.97
N VAL A 60 -7.03 -5.46 -6.70
CA VAL A 60 -7.46 -6.54 -7.61
C VAL A 60 -8.06 -7.70 -6.83
N TYR A 61 -7.43 -8.11 -5.72
CA TYR A 61 -7.96 -9.16 -4.86
C TYR A 61 -9.36 -8.80 -4.32
N GLU A 62 -9.52 -7.61 -3.75
CA GLU A 62 -10.79 -7.11 -3.21
C GLU A 62 -11.88 -7.06 -4.30
N SER A 63 -11.54 -6.58 -5.50
CA SER A 63 -12.50 -6.50 -6.61
C SER A 63 -12.93 -7.86 -7.16
N MET A 64 -12.12 -8.91 -6.99
CA MET A 64 -12.34 -10.24 -7.56
C MET A 64 -12.72 -11.28 -6.49
N GLU A 65 -12.84 -10.90 -5.22
CA GLU A 65 -13.03 -11.83 -4.11
C GLU A 65 -14.25 -12.77 -4.34
N GLU A 66 -15.38 -12.20 -4.76
CA GLU A 66 -16.60 -12.98 -5.05
C GLU A 66 -16.42 -13.98 -6.22
N GLU A 67 -15.65 -13.62 -7.23
CA GLU A 67 -15.36 -14.50 -8.37
C GLU A 67 -14.35 -15.58 -8.01
N LEU A 68 -13.34 -15.23 -7.21
CA LEU A 68 -12.35 -16.16 -6.70
C LEU A 68 -13.02 -17.23 -5.84
N ARG A 69 -13.99 -16.88 -4.98
CA ARG A 69 -14.75 -17.83 -4.14
C ARG A 69 -15.39 -18.99 -4.92
N LYS A 70 -15.66 -18.84 -6.23
CA LYS A 70 -16.20 -19.91 -7.10
C LYS A 70 -15.18 -21.02 -7.39
N ASN A 71 -13.89 -20.75 -7.20
CA ASN A 71 -12.78 -21.65 -7.53
C ASN A 71 -12.16 -22.29 -6.26
N ARG A 72 -12.99 -22.84 -5.37
CA ARG A 72 -12.54 -23.43 -4.08
C ARG A 72 -11.45 -24.50 -4.28
N GLY A 73 -10.48 -24.53 -3.38
CA GLY A 73 -9.36 -25.47 -3.38
C GLY A 73 -8.16 -25.07 -4.26
N LYS A 74 -8.32 -24.05 -5.12
CA LYS A 74 -7.27 -23.57 -6.04
C LYS A 74 -6.54 -22.34 -5.47
N TYR A 75 -5.38 -22.01 -6.05
CA TYR A 75 -4.55 -20.87 -5.69
C TYR A 75 -4.73 -19.73 -6.70
N ALA A 76 -5.17 -18.57 -6.23
CA ALA A 76 -5.15 -17.34 -7.03
C ALA A 76 -3.80 -16.63 -6.88
N VAL A 77 -3.22 -16.17 -7.98
CA VAL A 77 -1.97 -15.42 -7.98
C VAL A 77 -2.19 -14.05 -8.61
N ILE A 78 -1.93 -12.99 -7.85
CA ILE A 78 -2.07 -11.61 -8.29
C ILE A 78 -0.72 -10.93 -8.18
N ALA A 79 -0.25 -10.31 -9.27
CA ALA A 79 0.99 -9.55 -9.30
C ALA A 79 0.91 -8.42 -10.32
N LYS A 80 1.73 -7.37 -10.16
CA LYS A 80 1.72 -6.19 -11.05
C LYS A 80 0.31 -5.59 -11.25
N GLY A 81 -0.55 -5.68 -10.24
CA GLY A 81 -1.93 -5.21 -10.31
C GLY A 81 -2.83 -5.99 -11.27
N LYS A 82 -2.57 -7.29 -11.49
CA LYS A 82 -3.41 -8.17 -12.32
C LYS A 82 -3.46 -9.59 -11.77
N LEU A 83 -4.56 -10.30 -12.02
CA LEU A 83 -4.62 -11.74 -11.81
C LEU A 83 -3.76 -12.45 -12.86
N LEU A 84 -2.69 -13.10 -12.43
CA LEU A 84 -1.82 -13.90 -13.31
C LEU A 84 -2.49 -15.24 -13.68
N GLY A 85 -3.30 -15.78 -12.78
CA GLY A 85 -4.05 -17.01 -13.01
C GLY A 85 -4.56 -17.67 -11.74
N ILE A 86 -5.29 -18.76 -11.94
CA ILE A 86 -5.76 -19.66 -10.89
C ILE A 86 -5.12 -21.02 -11.15
N PHE A 87 -4.43 -21.55 -10.15
CA PHE A 87 -3.61 -22.76 -10.24
C PHE A 87 -4.08 -23.81 -9.26
N GLU A 88 -3.87 -25.08 -9.55
CA GLU A 88 -4.30 -26.18 -8.66
C GLU A 88 -3.23 -26.52 -7.62
N THR A 89 -1.96 -26.33 -7.96
CA THR A 89 -0.81 -26.71 -7.13
C THR A 89 0.09 -25.50 -6.81
N ILE A 90 0.85 -25.59 -5.72
CA ILE A 90 1.80 -24.53 -5.33
C ILE A 90 3.04 -24.51 -6.23
N GLU A 91 3.34 -25.65 -6.83
CA GLU A 91 4.39 -25.83 -7.83
C GLU A 91 4.09 -24.99 -9.08
N ASP A 92 2.85 -25.03 -9.56
CA ASP A 92 2.40 -24.23 -10.70
C ASP A 92 2.45 -22.72 -10.41
N VAL A 93 2.09 -22.32 -9.19
CA VAL A 93 2.22 -20.94 -8.71
C VAL A 93 3.68 -20.49 -8.75
N SER A 94 4.59 -21.34 -8.28
CA SER A 94 6.03 -21.04 -8.26
C SER A 94 6.60 -20.88 -9.66
N LEU A 95 6.17 -21.72 -10.61
CA LEU A 95 6.56 -21.62 -12.02
C LEU A 95 6.03 -20.31 -12.66
N ALA A 96 4.78 -19.95 -12.37
CA ALA A 96 4.14 -18.73 -12.86
C ALA A 96 4.85 -17.46 -12.34
N LEU A 97 5.19 -17.42 -11.04
CA LEU A 97 5.90 -16.29 -10.43
C LEU A 97 7.31 -16.12 -11.01
N ARG A 98 8.05 -17.22 -11.20
CA ARG A 98 9.38 -17.20 -11.82
C ARG A 98 9.32 -16.70 -13.26
N SER A 99 8.35 -17.19 -14.03
CA SER A 99 8.17 -16.78 -15.43
C SER A 99 7.73 -15.33 -15.57
N ALA A 100 6.93 -14.82 -14.63
CA ALA A 100 6.43 -13.45 -14.63
C ALA A 100 7.47 -12.42 -14.15
N ASN A 101 8.60 -12.87 -13.57
CA ASN A 101 9.67 -12.03 -13.02
C ASN A 101 9.11 -10.87 -12.17
N VAL A 102 8.36 -11.24 -11.12
CA VAL A 102 7.67 -10.31 -10.21
C VAL A 102 8.43 -10.22 -8.89
N ARG A 103 8.44 -9.03 -8.27
CA ARG A 103 9.03 -8.83 -6.93
C ARG A 103 8.02 -8.99 -5.81
N ASN A 104 6.76 -8.60 -6.07
CA ASN A 104 5.67 -8.71 -5.10
C ASN A 104 4.48 -9.43 -5.75
N ALA A 105 3.91 -10.39 -5.03
CA ALA A 105 2.72 -11.10 -5.45
C ALA A 105 1.86 -11.49 -4.25
N ILE A 106 0.55 -11.52 -4.45
CA ILE A 106 -0.42 -12.08 -3.51
C ILE A 106 -0.75 -13.49 -4.00
N VAL A 107 -0.64 -14.46 -3.10
CA VAL A 107 -1.02 -15.86 -3.34
C VAL A 107 -2.06 -16.25 -2.30
N VAL A 108 -3.27 -16.60 -2.75
CA VAL A 108 -4.37 -16.98 -1.84
C VAL A 108 -4.91 -18.35 -2.22
N LYS A 109 -5.02 -19.24 -1.23
CA LYS A 109 -5.71 -20.52 -1.38
C LYS A 109 -7.20 -20.33 -1.13
N ILE A 110 -8.00 -20.47 -2.17
CA ILE A 110 -9.42 -20.14 -2.16
C ILE A 110 -10.18 -21.18 -1.34
N GLY A 111 -10.95 -20.75 -0.35
CA GLY A 111 -11.84 -21.62 0.43
C GLY A 111 -11.15 -22.47 1.50
N HIS A 112 -9.99 -22.05 2.01
CA HIS A 112 -9.34 -22.69 3.15
C HIS A 112 -9.72 -22.09 4.53
N ASP A 113 -10.59 -21.07 4.55
CA ASP A 113 -11.06 -20.41 5.79
C ASP A 113 -12.34 -21.04 6.37
N ASP A 114 -12.49 -22.36 6.28
CA ASP A 114 -13.58 -23.08 6.98
C ASP A 114 -13.16 -23.58 8.38
N VAL A 115 -12.01 -23.15 8.91
CA VAL A 115 -11.68 -23.33 10.33
C VAL A 115 -11.58 -21.95 10.98
N LEU A 116 -12.74 -21.43 11.36
CA LEU A 116 -12.84 -20.45 12.44
C LEU A 116 -12.30 -21.11 13.71
N VAL A 117 -10.99 -21.09 13.91
CA VAL A 117 -10.45 -21.14 15.27
C VAL A 117 -10.72 -19.77 15.84
N GLU A 118 -11.78 -19.65 16.64
CA GLU A 118 -11.98 -18.52 17.54
C GLU A 118 -10.74 -18.40 18.45
N GLY A 119 -9.78 -17.59 18.02
CA GLY A 119 -8.55 -17.29 18.75
C GLY A 119 -8.22 -15.81 18.59
N PRO A 120 -8.14 -15.03 19.68
CA PRO A 120 -7.83 -13.61 19.61
C PRO A 120 -6.31 -13.44 19.46
N GLU A 121 -5.76 -13.66 18.27
CA GLU A 121 -4.31 -13.58 18.05
C GLU A 121 -3.94 -12.51 17.02
N TRP A 122 -4.49 -11.31 17.22
CA TRP A 122 -3.72 -10.11 16.98
C TRP A 122 -2.89 -9.82 18.24
N LEU A 123 -1.77 -10.51 18.42
CA LEU A 123 -0.73 -10.09 19.39
C LEU A 123 0.67 -10.45 18.88
N GLY A 124 1.53 -9.42 18.81
CA GLY A 124 2.93 -9.57 19.19
C GLY A 124 3.93 -9.75 18.06
N GLY A 125 4.62 -8.66 17.72
CA GLY A 125 5.92 -8.75 17.08
C GLY A 125 6.94 -9.51 17.94
N SER A 126 7.98 -9.99 17.25
CA SER A 126 9.25 -10.50 17.80
C SER A 126 9.18 -11.68 18.77
N ILE A 127 9.34 -12.90 18.24
CA ILE A 127 10.12 -13.93 18.92
C ILE A 127 11.05 -14.58 17.88
N GLU A 128 12.35 -14.31 18.00
CA GLU A 128 13.40 -15.13 17.43
C GLU A 128 13.39 -16.48 18.16
N LEU A 129 13.16 -17.58 17.45
CA LEU A 129 13.38 -18.91 18.01
C LEU A 129 14.79 -19.36 17.67
N GLY A 130 15.70 -19.02 18.59
CA GLY A 130 16.95 -19.72 18.76
C GLY A 130 16.71 -21.18 19.16
N SER A 131 17.42 -22.05 18.46
CA SER A 131 17.75 -23.45 18.74
C SER A 131 17.62 -23.93 20.20
N ALA A 132 16.89 -25.04 20.40
CA ALA A 132 17.39 -26.31 20.94
C ALA A 132 16.29 -27.38 20.91
#